data_AF-A0A963QRY3-F1
#
_entry.id   AF-A0A963QRY3-F1
#
_cell.length_a   1.000
_cell.length_b   1.000
_cell.length_c   1.000
_cell.angle_alpha   90.00
_cell.angle_beta   90.00
_cell.angle_gamma   90.00
#
_symmetry.space_group_name_H-M   'P 1'
#
loop_
_entity.id
_entity.type
_entity.pdbx_description
1 polymer ?
#
loop_
_entity_poly.entity_id
_entity_poly.type
_entity_poly.pdbx_seq_one_letter_code
_entity_poly.pdbx_strand_id
1 'polypeptide(L)' 'VLGHEKAAKIVVGKYRRRKNYRRKQGHRQQFTRARVKDIRI' A
#
# COMPACT_ATOMS: atom_id res chain seq x y z
N VAL A 1 -10.33 -3.68 -16.63
CA VAL A 1 -9.33 -3.71 -15.55
C VAL A 1 -8.47 -4.95 -15.74
N LEU A 2 -7.13 -4.83 -15.80
CA LEU A 2 -6.25 -5.99 -16.10
C LEU A 2 -5.92 -6.83 -14.86
N GLY A 3 -6.14 -6.31 -13.66
CA GLY A 3 -5.91 -7.02 -12.40
C GLY A 3 -5.64 -6.07 -11.24
N HIS A 4 -5.68 -6.62 -10.04
CA HIS A 4 -5.28 -5.94 -8.81
C HIS A 4 -3.93 -6.48 -8.34
N GLU A 5 -2.92 -5.62 -8.31
CA GLU A 5 -1.57 -5.99 -7.87
C GLU A 5 -1.34 -5.44 -6.45
N LYS A 6 -0.58 -6.21 -5.65
CA LYS A 6 -0.21 -5.81 -4.29
C LYS A 6 1.23 -5.34 -4.30
N ALA A 7 1.47 -4.13 -3.81
CA ALA A 7 2.80 -3.59 -3.62
C ALA A 7 3.61 -4.41 -2.59
N ALA A 8 4.93 -4.20 -2.59
CA ALA A 8 5.80 -4.65 -1.52
C ALA A 8 5.27 -4.17 -0.15
N LYS A 9 5.38 -5.03 0.87
CA LYS A 9 4.87 -4.74 2.21
C LYS A 9 5.76 -3.70 2.88
N ILE A 10 5.19 -2.54 3.21
CA ILE A 10 5.86 -1.50 4.00
C ILE A 10 5.55 -1.77 5.47
N VAL A 11 6.57 -1.81 6.33
CA VAL A 11 6.39 -2.01 7.77
C VAL A 11 6.46 -0.66 8.46
N VAL A 12 5.34 -0.23 9.06
CA VAL A 12 5.26 1.01 9.83
C VAL A 12 5.30 0.68 11.32
N GLY A 13 6.30 1.22 12.02
CA GLY A 13 6.41 1.13 13.47
C GLY A 13 6.02 2.46 14.12
N LYS A 14 5.04 2.46 15.01
CA LYS A 14 4.78 3.57 15.94
C LYS A 14 5.38 3.25 17.29
N TYR A 15 6.19 4.18 17.80
CA TYR A 15 6.77 4.12 19.14
C TYR A 15 6.43 5.41 19.89
N ARG A 16 6.09 5.28 21.18
CA ARG A 16 5.88 6.43 22.07
C ARG A 16 6.68 6.24 23.35
N ARG A 17 7.62 7.15 23.62
CA ARG A 17 8.53 7.08 24.77
C ARG A 17 7.74 7.10 26.08
N ARG A 18 8.15 6.27 27.06
CA ARG A 18 7.58 6.17 28.43
C ARG A 18 6.10 5.76 28.54
N LYS A 19 5.43 5.42 27.43
CA LYS A 19 4.04 4.97 27.40
C LYS A 19 3.89 3.46 27.16
N ASN A 20 5.00 2.73 27.11
CA ASN A 20 5.10 1.33 26.67
C ASN A 20 4.35 1.04 25.34
N TYR A 21 4.15 2.08 24.51
CA TYR A 21 3.37 1.99 23.29
C TYR A 21 4.30 1.70 22.12
N ARG A 22 4.23 0.47 21.63
CA ARG A 22 4.91 0.01 20.42
C ARG A 22 3.91 -0.77 19.57
N ARG A 23 3.59 -0.25 18.39
CA ARG A 23 2.73 -0.93 17.41
C ARG A 23 3.49 -1.07 16.11
N LYS A 24 3.52 -2.28 15.56
CA LYS A 24 3.99 -2.54 14.19
C LYS A 24 2.78 -2.89 13.36
N GLN A 25 2.52 -2.11 12.33
CA GLN A 25 1.47 -2.40 11.35
C GLN A 25 2.10 -2.51 9.97
N GLY A 26 1.71 -3.55 9.23
CA GLY A 26 2.05 -3.64 7.81
C GLY A 26 1.08 -2.78 7.01
N HIS A 27 1.61 -1.99 6.08
CA HIS A 27 0.84 -1.39 5.01
C HIS A 27 1.16 -2.12 3.71
N ARG A 28 0.12 -2.58 3.01
CA ARG A 28 0.23 -3.08 1.63
C ARG A 28 -0.61 -2.18 0.77
N GLN A 29 0.05 -1.40 -0.08
CA GLN A 29 -0.66 -0.58 -1.04
C GLN A 29 -1.26 -1.47 -2.12
N GLN A 30 -2.57 -1.36 -2.32
CA GLN A 30 -3.25 -1.99 -3.45
C GLN A 30 -3.19 -1.04 -4.64
N PHE A 31 -2.77 -1.57 -5.79
CA PHE A 31 -2.76 -0.81 -7.03
C PHE A 31 -3.59 -1.53 -8.08
N THR A 32 -4.26 -0.75 -8.91
CA THR A 32 -5.07 -1.28 -10.01
C THR A 32 -4.30 -1.06 -11.31
N ARG A 33 -4.04 -2.16 -12.03
CA ARG A 33 -3.37 -2.06 -13.34
C ARG A 33 -4.40 -1.80 -14.42
N ALA A 34 -4.29 -0.66 -15.08
CA ALA A 34 -5.11 -0.30 -16.23
C ALA A 34 -4.29 -0.35 -17.52
N ARG A 35 -4.85 -0.94 -18.59
CA ARG A 35 -4.37 -0.73 -19.97
C ARG A 35 -5.31 0.25 -20.63
N VAL A 36 -4.76 1.30 -21.21
CA VAL A 36 -5.52 2.15 -22.13
C VAL A 36 -5.42 1.48 -23.50
N LYS A 37 -6.57 1.06 -24.04
CA LYS A 37 -6.63 0.34 -25.34
C LYS A 37 -6.68 1.29 -26.53
N ASP A 38 -7.31 2.43 -26.36
CA ASP A 38 -7.45 3.43 -27.42
C ASP A 38 -7.70 4.80 -26.79
N ILE A 39 -7.21 5.84 -27.43
CA ILE A 39 -7.45 7.24 -27.06
C ILE A 39 -7.94 7.91 -28.34
N ARG A 40 -9.25 8.21 -28.41
CA ARG A 40 -9.83 8.98 -29.50
C ARG A 40 -9.84 10.47 -29.14
N ILE A 41 -9.54 11.28 -30.14
CA ILE A 41 -9.65 12.74 -30.15
C ILE A 41 -11.04 13.14 -30.61
#